data_AF-A0AAU8HQV0-F1
#
_entry.id   AF-A0AAU8HQV0-F1
#
_cell.length_a   1.000
_cell.length_b   1.000
_cell.length_c   1.000
_cell.angle_alpha   90.00
_cell.angle_beta   90.00
_cell.angle_gamma   90.00
#
_symmetry.space_group_name_H-M   'P 1'
#
loop_
_entity.id
_entity.type
_entity.pdbx_description
1 polymer ?
#
loop_
_entity_poly.entity_id
_entity_poly.type
_entity_poly.pdbx_seq_one_letter_code
_entity_poly.pdbx_strand_id
1 'polypeptide(L)'
;MGSYITFELKRKLKDPKTWFLMAIIFIISFQMIGDYRADDARRPYRFINLRSVPEIHLDSYREFDWDVSDSAIDFLHIWLETYDQAQAAYLAEDYKEYTRLYSLANLHLSIFNTPQEDHPWSEWWDKEIREIWGDVSGGIAYEEIEFYNPRRRPNYYSIISGQLYHQLHANNIEPIGRYHMDSMTFMYHYFREIVPMLLAFVIVILVFDSINDQWKSGNLKLILTQPFSRKKYLLSKIIISILHVLFVLLIPALVITLLLGLSDGFENFKYPVTYLEGGFTSTDPMPNYLESNKEQFGIQVLGISEYSLIRHGVSERLTLMPLYQFLLLALALLVLCTVFYVALNIFISSVTKNKIIGFSAAAVISIIGIAVSQRWIVDEKLNLSPFTMNNPVNILNGNYNTTPLLAIIVLVTATALLILGNIWYFKKKDL
;
A
#
# COMPACT_ATOMS: atom_id res chain seq x y z
N MET A 1 32.41 4.63 17.40
CA MET A 1 30.94 4.60 17.18
C MET A 1 30.52 3.26 16.59
N GLY A 2 31.09 2.82 15.46
CA GLY A 2 30.75 1.52 14.83
C GLY A 2 30.97 0.29 15.72
N SER A 3 32.08 0.22 16.47
CA SER A 3 32.36 -0.88 17.41
C SER A 3 31.31 -1.00 18.52
N TYR A 4 30.84 0.13 19.06
CA TYR A 4 29.77 0.17 20.05
C TYR A 4 28.43 -0.29 19.46
N ILE A 5 28.08 0.22 18.27
CA ILE A 5 26.84 -0.16 17.57
C ILE A 5 26.79 -1.66 17.31
N THR A 6 27.87 -2.23 16.77
CA THR A 6 27.94 -3.66 16.44
C THR A 6 27.89 -4.55 17.68
N PHE A 7 28.61 -4.20 18.76
CA PHE A 7 28.55 -4.92 20.03
C PHE A 7 27.13 -4.92 20.63
N GLU A 8 26.53 -3.74 20.73
CA GLU A 8 25.21 -3.58 21.36
C GLU A 8 24.09 -4.22 20.53
N LEU A 9 24.17 -4.13 19.20
CA LEU A 9 23.23 -4.80 18.31
C LEU A 9 23.32 -6.32 18.47
N LYS A 10 24.53 -6.90 18.46
CA LYS A 10 24.71 -8.35 18.71
C LYS A 10 24.13 -8.79 20.04
N ARG A 11 24.26 -7.96 21.09
CA ARG A 11 23.66 -8.22 22.40
C ARG A 11 22.13 -8.23 22.33
N LYS A 12 21.53 -7.23 21.69
CA LYS A 12 20.07 -7.12 21.49
C LYS A 12 19.49 -8.28 20.65
N LEU A 13 20.21 -8.72 19.62
CA LEU A 13 19.79 -9.85 18.79
C LEU A 13 19.77 -11.19 19.54
N LYS A 14 20.56 -11.33 20.60
CA LYS A 14 20.57 -12.51 21.48
C LYS A 14 19.54 -12.44 22.61
N ASP A 15 18.86 -11.31 22.78
CA ASP A 15 17.83 -11.15 23.81
C ASP A 15 16.66 -12.10 23.52
N PRO A 16 16.20 -12.91 24.50
CA PRO A 16 15.03 -13.78 24.33
C PRO A 16 13.77 -13.05 23.83
N LYS A 17 13.60 -11.77 24.19
CA LYS A 17 12.47 -10.95 23.71
C LYS A 17 12.47 -10.80 22.19
N THR A 18 13.65 -10.70 21.58
CA THR A 18 13.81 -10.59 20.12
C THR A 18 13.24 -11.83 19.44
N TRP A 19 13.65 -13.01 19.89
CA TRP A 19 13.21 -14.29 19.34
C TRP A 19 11.73 -14.56 19.62
N PHE A 20 11.24 -14.19 20.81
CA PHE A 20 9.83 -14.28 21.16
C PHE A 20 8.94 -13.43 20.23
N LEU A 21 9.32 -12.16 19.98
CA LEU A 21 8.58 -11.30 19.06
C LEU A 21 8.63 -11.81 17.62
N MET A 22 9.80 -12.29 17.15
CA MET A 22 9.90 -12.90 15.83
C MET A 22 9.00 -14.13 15.71
N ALA A 23 8.93 -14.99 16.73
CA ALA A 23 8.04 -16.15 16.74
C ALA A 23 6.57 -15.75 16.65
N ILE A 24 6.14 -14.70 17.37
CA ILE A 24 4.79 -14.14 17.23
C ILE A 24 4.52 -13.67 15.81
N ILE A 25 5.46 -12.92 15.20
CA ILE A 25 5.32 -12.43 13.83
C ILE A 25 5.22 -13.60 12.84
N PHE A 26 6.02 -14.66 13.02
CA PHE A 26 5.90 -15.89 12.21
C PHE A 26 4.51 -16.50 12.34
N ILE A 27 4.01 -16.69 13.56
CA ILE A 27 2.69 -17.30 13.81
C ILE A 27 1.59 -16.48 13.12
N ILE A 28 1.57 -15.16 13.31
CA ILE A 28 0.58 -14.27 12.69
C ILE A 28 0.70 -14.32 11.16
N SER A 29 1.92 -14.36 10.63
CA SER A 29 2.15 -14.43 9.18
C SER A 29 1.68 -15.76 8.58
N PHE A 30 1.91 -16.89 9.26
CA PHE A 30 1.39 -18.19 8.82
C PHE A 30 -0.13 -18.26 8.90
N GLN A 31 -0.73 -17.65 9.93
CA GLN A 31 -2.18 -17.54 10.02
C GLN A 31 -2.74 -16.72 8.85
N MET A 32 -2.15 -15.55 8.56
CA MET A 32 -2.54 -14.73 7.40
C MET A 32 -2.45 -15.51 6.09
N ILE A 33 -1.37 -16.26 5.86
CA ILE A 33 -1.24 -17.12 4.67
C ILE A 33 -2.36 -18.16 4.59
N GLY A 34 -2.69 -18.81 5.71
CA GLY A 34 -3.77 -19.78 5.79
C GLY A 34 -5.13 -19.17 5.48
N ASP A 35 -5.43 -18.01 6.08
CA ASP A 35 -6.68 -17.27 5.89
C ASP A 35 -6.84 -16.83 4.42
N TYR A 36 -5.78 -16.28 3.82
CA TYR A 36 -5.77 -15.86 2.42
C TYR A 36 -5.98 -17.04 1.47
N ARG A 37 -5.28 -18.16 1.67
CA ARG A 37 -5.47 -19.37 0.84
C ARG A 37 -6.88 -19.94 0.97
N ALA A 38 -7.47 -19.90 2.18
CA ALA A 38 -8.85 -20.32 2.39
C ALA A 38 -9.85 -19.37 1.72
N ASP A 39 -9.59 -18.07 1.70
CA ASP A 39 -10.41 -17.09 0.99
C ASP A 39 -10.30 -17.23 -0.53
N ASP A 40 -9.10 -17.44 -1.05
CA ASP A 40 -8.86 -17.67 -2.48
C ASP A 40 -9.58 -18.95 -2.95
N ALA A 41 -9.55 -20.03 -2.18
CA ALA A 41 -10.31 -21.24 -2.49
C ALA A 41 -11.84 -21.05 -2.47
N ARG A 42 -12.35 -20.18 -1.58
CA ARG A 42 -13.80 -19.89 -1.47
C ARG A 42 -14.28 -18.88 -2.51
N ARG A 43 -13.39 -17.97 -2.91
CA ARG A 43 -13.63 -16.84 -3.80
C ARG A 43 -12.49 -16.81 -4.81
N PRO A 44 -12.35 -17.88 -5.63
CA PRO A 44 -11.32 -17.91 -6.66
C PRO A 44 -11.53 -16.69 -7.53
N TYR A 45 -10.44 -16.12 -8.03
CA TYR A 45 -10.48 -14.92 -8.86
C TYR A 45 -11.70 -14.94 -9.78
N ARG A 46 -12.72 -14.14 -9.41
CA ARG A 46 -13.99 -14.11 -10.11
C ARG A 46 -13.89 -13.01 -11.12
N PHE A 47 -14.06 -13.42 -12.37
CA PHE A 47 -14.38 -12.57 -13.50
C PHE A 47 -15.38 -11.48 -13.03
N ILE A 48 -15.01 -10.18 -13.14
CA ILE A 48 -15.98 -9.11 -12.91
C ILE A 48 -16.95 -9.18 -14.09
N ASN A 49 -18.23 -9.44 -13.82
CA ASN A 49 -19.24 -9.58 -14.86
C ASN A 49 -19.50 -8.23 -15.55
N LEU A 50 -18.60 -7.85 -16.46
CA LEU A 50 -18.73 -6.71 -17.38
C LEU A 50 -19.77 -6.98 -18.48
N ARG A 51 -20.22 -8.23 -18.68
CA ARG A 51 -21.25 -8.62 -19.67
C ARG A 51 -22.58 -7.95 -19.39
N SER A 52 -22.93 -7.79 -18.11
CA SER A 52 -24.22 -7.21 -17.73
C SER A 52 -24.40 -5.77 -18.24
N VAL A 53 -23.31 -5.02 -18.44
CA VAL A 53 -23.41 -3.62 -18.88
C VAL A 53 -23.98 -3.52 -20.31
N PRO A 54 -23.35 -4.09 -21.35
CA PRO A 54 -23.92 -4.06 -22.69
C PRO A 54 -25.25 -4.83 -22.80
N GLU A 55 -25.48 -5.91 -22.03
CA GLU A 55 -26.79 -6.59 -22.01
C GLU A 55 -27.92 -5.67 -21.56
N ILE A 56 -27.76 -5.02 -20.40
CA ILE A 56 -28.78 -4.09 -19.86
C ILE A 56 -29.09 -2.99 -20.88
N HIS A 57 -28.07 -2.50 -21.59
CA HIS A 57 -28.25 -1.45 -22.59
C HIS A 57 -28.98 -1.94 -23.84
N LEU A 58 -28.63 -3.12 -24.38
CA LEU A 58 -29.37 -3.74 -25.49
C LEU A 58 -30.83 -4.03 -25.13
N ASP A 59 -31.08 -4.55 -23.93
CA ASP A 59 -32.43 -4.83 -23.45
C ASP A 59 -33.23 -3.53 -23.29
N SER A 60 -32.61 -2.48 -22.74
CA SER A 60 -33.24 -1.16 -22.61
C SER A 60 -33.64 -0.57 -23.98
N TYR A 61 -32.78 -0.69 -25.00
CA TYR A 61 -33.11 -0.17 -26.33
C TYR A 61 -34.29 -0.92 -26.96
N ARG A 62 -34.35 -2.24 -26.77
CA ARG A 62 -35.47 -3.08 -27.23
C ARG A 62 -36.76 -2.76 -26.50
N GLU A 63 -36.69 -2.49 -25.19
CA GLU A 63 -37.88 -2.25 -24.36
C GLU A 63 -38.46 -0.85 -24.53
N PHE A 64 -37.61 0.17 -24.66
CA PHE A 64 -38.03 1.58 -24.67
C PHE A 64 -38.09 2.23 -26.06
N ASP A 65 -37.81 1.48 -27.13
CA ASP A 65 -37.85 1.94 -28.54
C ASP A 65 -37.08 3.26 -28.74
N TRP A 66 -35.88 3.35 -28.14
CA TRP A 66 -35.03 4.53 -28.28
C TRP A 66 -34.45 4.59 -29.69
N ASP A 67 -34.47 5.78 -30.29
CA ASP A 67 -33.82 6.07 -31.55
C ASP A 67 -32.28 6.05 -31.36
N VAL A 68 -31.69 4.88 -31.57
CA VAL A 68 -30.26 4.57 -31.41
C VAL A 68 -29.74 4.09 -32.76
N SER A 69 -28.56 4.56 -33.17
CA SER A 69 -27.98 4.16 -34.45
C SER A 69 -27.66 2.65 -34.47
N ASP A 70 -27.77 2.01 -35.64
CA ASP A 70 -27.38 0.61 -35.83
C ASP A 70 -25.93 0.36 -35.38
N SER A 71 -25.05 1.32 -35.62
CA SER A 71 -23.65 1.27 -35.22
C SER A 71 -23.42 1.23 -33.70
N ALA A 72 -24.28 1.88 -32.93
CA ALA A 72 -24.23 1.82 -31.47
C ALA A 72 -24.66 0.44 -30.95
N ILE A 73 -25.64 -0.19 -31.61
CA ILE A 73 -26.07 -1.56 -31.33
C ILE A 73 -24.95 -2.54 -31.70
N ASP A 74 -24.31 -2.35 -32.85
CA ASP A 74 -23.15 -3.15 -33.29
C ASP A 74 -21.99 -3.07 -32.29
N PHE A 75 -21.68 -1.87 -31.78
CA PHE A 75 -20.66 -1.71 -30.73
C PHE A 75 -20.96 -2.52 -29.47
N LEU A 76 -22.21 -2.51 -28.98
CA LEU A 76 -22.60 -3.30 -27.81
C LEU A 76 -22.50 -4.81 -28.08
N HIS A 77 -22.79 -5.25 -29.31
CA HIS A 77 -22.60 -6.64 -29.72
C HIS A 77 -21.12 -7.03 -29.76
N ILE A 78 -20.25 -6.20 -30.35
CA ILE A 78 -18.79 -6.42 -30.35
C ILE A 78 -18.26 -6.49 -28.92
N TRP A 79 -18.74 -5.63 -28.03
CA TRP A 79 -18.34 -5.64 -26.64
C TRP A 79 -18.77 -6.93 -25.92
N LEU A 80 -20.01 -7.39 -26.13
CA LEU A 80 -20.47 -8.68 -25.61
C LEU A 80 -19.64 -9.85 -26.13
N GLU A 81 -19.36 -9.87 -27.43
CA GLU A 81 -18.56 -10.93 -28.03
C GLU A 81 -17.13 -10.95 -27.46
N THR A 82 -16.51 -9.78 -27.32
CA THR A 82 -15.18 -9.65 -26.69
C THR A 82 -15.15 -10.26 -25.29
N TYR A 83 -16.22 -10.04 -24.52
CA TYR A 83 -16.36 -10.62 -23.19
C TYR A 83 -16.51 -12.14 -23.24
N ASP A 84 -17.40 -12.65 -24.10
CA ASP A 84 -17.67 -14.08 -24.21
C ASP A 84 -16.40 -14.84 -24.66
N GLN A 85 -15.63 -14.25 -25.58
CA GLN A 85 -14.31 -14.74 -25.98
C GLN A 85 -13.30 -14.70 -24.83
N ALA A 86 -13.25 -13.63 -24.04
CA ALA A 86 -12.38 -13.54 -22.87
C ALA A 86 -12.72 -14.64 -21.85
N GLN A 87 -14.00 -14.87 -21.59
CA GLN A 87 -14.44 -15.93 -20.69
C GLN A 87 -14.06 -17.32 -21.22
N ALA A 88 -14.21 -17.56 -22.52
CA ALA A 88 -13.78 -18.80 -23.14
C ALA A 88 -12.26 -19.02 -23.01
N ALA A 89 -11.46 -17.97 -23.25
CA ALA A 89 -10.00 -18.00 -23.07
C ALA A 89 -9.61 -18.31 -21.62
N TYR A 90 -10.26 -17.68 -20.64
CA TYR A 90 -10.03 -17.96 -19.21
C TYR A 90 -10.34 -19.42 -18.84
N LEU A 91 -11.48 -19.96 -19.30
CA LEU A 91 -11.87 -21.36 -19.06
C LEU A 91 -10.94 -22.36 -19.76
N ALA A 92 -10.30 -21.94 -20.86
CA ALA A 92 -9.30 -22.72 -21.58
C ALA A 92 -7.87 -22.54 -21.02
N GLU A 93 -7.70 -21.79 -19.92
CA GLU A 93 -6.39 -21.43 -19.32
C GLU A 93 -5.46 -20.66 -20.29
N ASP A 94 -6.01 -20.04 -21.34
CA ASP A 94 -5.28 -19.12 -22.21
C ASP A 94 -5.26 -17.72 -21.58
N TYR A 95 -4.45 -17.56 -20.53
CA TYR A 95 -4.37 -16.30 -19.79
C TYR A 95 -3.80 -15.14 -20.62
N LYS A 96 -3.01 -15.45 -21.65
CA LYS A 96 -2.46 -14.43 -22.55
C LYS A 96 -3.57 -13.83 -23.42
N GLU A 97 -4.43 -14.65 -23.99
CA GLU A 97 -5.56 -14.18 -24.76
C GLU A 97 -6.64 -13.56 -23.87
N TYR A 98 -6.88 -14.15 -22.68
CA TYR A 98 -7.77 -13.57 -21.68
C TYR A 98 -7.36 -12.14 -21.31
N THR A 99 -6.11 -11.91 -20.93
CA THR A 99 -5.63 -10.57 -20.53
C THR A 99 -5.72 -9.57 -21.68
N ARG A 100 -5.47 -9.98 -22.93
CA ARG A 100 -5.68 -9.15 -24.12
C ARG A 100 -7.14 -8.73 -24.28
N LEU A 101 -8.05 -9.71 -24.33
CA LEU A 101 -9.48 -9.46 -24.55
C LEU A 101 -10.12 -8.72 -23.38
N TYR A 102 -9.68 -9.00 -22.15
CA TYR A 102 -10.19 -8.31 -20.97
C TYR A 102 -9.70 -6.86 -20.90
N SER A 103 -8.48 -6.57 -21.37
CA SER A 103 -8.03 -5.20 -21.60
C SER A 103 -8.95 -4.49 -22.59
N LEU A 104 -9.21 -5.10 -23.76
CA LEU A 104 -10.13 -4.56 -24.76
C LEU A 104 -11.56 -4.34 -24.22
N ALA A 105 -12.10 -5.28 -23.45
CA ALA A 105 -13.42 -5.14 -22.83
C ALA A 105 -13.50 -3.96 -21.84
N ASN A 106 -12.41 -3.67 -21.12
CA ASN A 106 -12.32 -2.49 -20.26
C ASN A 106 -12.15 -1.19 -21.07
N LEU A 107 -11.48 -1.24 -22.22
CA LEU A 107 -11.45 -0.12 -23.17
C LEU A 107 -12.85 0.16 -23.73
N HIS A 108 -13.62 -0.84 -24.12
CA HIS A 108 -15.02 -0.66 -24.52
C HIS A 108 -15.86 -0.01 -23.40
N LEU A 109 -15.70 -0.47 -22.15
CA LEU A 109 -16.34 0.17 -21.00
C LEU A 109 -15.90 1.64 -20.83
N SER A 110 -14.61 1.92 -21.04
CA SER A 110 -14.05 3.25 -20.95
C SER A 110 -14.62 4.18 -22.02
N ILE A 111 -14.65 3.71 -23.26
CA ILE A 111 -15.24 4.36 -24.42
C ILE A 111 -16.71 4.70 -24.16
N PHE A 112 -17.49 3.71 -23.70
CA PHE A 112 -18.90 3.89 -23.35
C PHE A 112 -19.12 4.94 -22.25
N ASN A 113 -18.12 5.19 -21.40
CA ASN A 113 -18.16 6.18 -20.33
C ASN A 113 -17.34 7.46 -20.65
N THR A 114 -16.90 7.65 -21.89
CA THR A 114 -16.05 8.80 -22.27
C THR A 114 -16.80 10.11 -22.04
N PRO A 115 -16.13 11.18 -21.54
CA PRO A 115 -16.73 12.50 -21.46
C PRO A 115 -17.19 13.04 -22.83
N GLN A 116 -18.06 14.06 -22.86
CA GLN A 116 -18.30 14.83 -24.10
C GLN A 116 -17.01 15.51 -24.59
N GLU A 117 -16.92 15.81 -25.90
CA GLU A 117 -15.74 16.44 -26.54
C GLU A 117 -15.26 17.69 -25.78
N ASP A 118 -16.17 18.47 -25.18
CA ASP A 118 -15.87 19.70 -24.43
C ASP A 118 -15.27 19.49 -23.02
N HIS A 119 -15.11 18.25 -22.54
CA HIS A 119 -14.55 18.01 -21.21
C HIS A 119 -13.02 18.15 -21.21
N PRO A 120 -12.37 18.81 -20.23
CA PRO A 120 -10.92 19.06 -20.26
C PRO A 120 -10.01 17.82 -20.24
N TRP A 121 -10.60 16.63 -20.12
CA TRP A 121 -9.90 15.35 -19.98
C TRP A 121 -10.22 14.41 -21.16
N SER A 122 -11.05 14.83 -22.12
CA SER A 122 -11.41 14.03 -23.30
C SER A 122 -10.17 13.69 -24.14
N GLU A 123 -9.27 14.66 -24.35
CA GLU A 123 -8.01 14.47 -25.08
C GLU A 123 -7.07 13.48 -24.37
N TRP A 124 -6.93 13.59 -23.04
CA TRP A 124 -6.12 12.65 -22.27
C TRP A 124 -6.73 11.24 -22.34
N TRP A 125 -8.04 11.13 -22.18
CA TRP A 125 -8.77 9.86 -22.21
C TRP A 125 -8.60 9.13 -23.55
N ASP A 126 -8.79 9.86 -24.65
CA ASP A 126 -8.62 9.35 -26.00
C ASP A 126 -7.17 8.93 -26.26
N LYS A 127 -6.20 9.73 -25.79
CA LYS A 127 -4.77 9.40 -25.85
C LYS A 127 -4.47 8.08 -25.14
N GLU A 128 -4.90 7.91 -23.88
CA GLU A 128 -4.65 6.70 -23.09
C GLU A 128 -5.27 5.45 -23.73
N ILE A 129 -6.47 5.55 -24.29
CA ILE A 129 -7.11 4.43 -24.99
C ILE A 129 -6.30 4.08 -26.25
N ARG A 130 -5.96 5.07 -27.08
CA ARG A 130 -5.22 4.87 -28.33
C ARG A 130 -3.84 4.26 -28.12
N GLU A 131 -3.17 4.62 -27.02
CA GLU A 131 -1.85 4.07 -26.68
C GLU A 131 -1.86 2.54 -26.52
N ILE A 132 -2.96 1.95 -26.04
CA ILE A 132 -3.08 0.50 -25.83
C ILE A 132 -4.01 -0.21 -26.81
N TRP A 133 -4.86 0.52 -27.53
CA TRP A 133 -5.86 -0.04 -28.46
C TRP A 133 -5.25 -0.98 -29.50
N GLY A 134 -4.19 -0.54 -30.19
CA GLY A 134 -3.58 -1.29 -31.29
C GLY A 134 -3.03 -2.66 -30.87
N ASP A 135 -2.62 -2.79 -29.60
CA ASP A 135 -2.08 -4.04 -29.06
C ASP A 135 -3.18 -5.06 -28.74
N VAL A 136 -4.39 -4.57 -28.41
CA VAL A 136 -5.46 -5.42 -27.87
C VAL A 136 -6.67 -5.55 -28.78
N SER A 137 -6.83 -4.71 -29.81
CA SER A 137 -8.03 -4.69 -30.67
C SER A 137 -8.10 -5.82 -31.70
N GLY A 138 -7.03 -6.57 -31.91
CA GLY A 138 -6.99 -7.62 -32.93
C GLY A 138 -7.08 -7.10 -34.36
N GLY A 139 -6.70 -5.83 -34.60
CA GLY A 139 -6.67 -5.20 -35.92
C GLY A 139 -7.87 -4.33 -36.25
N ILE A 140 -8.85 -4.21 -35.35
CA ILE A 140 -9.95 -3.24 -35.47
C ILE A 140 -9.36 -1.83 -35.32
N ALA A 141 -9.57 -0.96 -36.30
CA ALA A 141 -9.12 0.43 -36.18
C ALA A 141 -10.01 1.18 -35.19
N TYR A 142 -9.41 2.04 -34.37
CA TYR A 142 -10.16 2.79 -33.36
C TYR A 142 -11.20 3.72 -34.02
N GLU A 143 -10.88 4.25 -35.20
CA GLU A 143 -11.75 5.13 -35.99
C GLU A 143 -12.96 4.42 -36.61
N GLU A 144 -12.95 3.09 -36.69
CA GLU A 144 -14.04 2.29 -37.28
C GLU A 144 -15.20 2.08 -36.31
N ILE A 145 -15.03 2.42 -35.03
CA ILE A 145 -16.07 2.27 -34.02
C ILE A 145 -16.83 3.58 -33.87
N GLU A 146 -18.13 3.56 -34.22
CA GLU A 146 -19.00 4.70 -33.94
C GLU A 146 -19.39 4.71 -32.46
N PHE A 147 -18.87 5.69 -31.73
CA PHE A 147 -18.98 5.73 -30.28
C PHE A 147 -20.31 6.32 -29.81
N TYR A 148 -21.13 5.49 -29.16
CA TYR A 148 -22.34 5.96 -28.51
C TYR A 148 -22.06 6.51 -27.11
N ASN A 149 -22.36 7.79 -26.90
CA ASN A 149 -22.20 8.47 -25.61
C ASN A 149 -23.56 8.93 -25.05
N PRO A 150 -24.19 8.18 -24.13
CA PRO A 150 -25.50 8.54 -23.56
C PRO A 150 -25.46 9.69 -22.54
N ARG A 151 -24.48 10.61 -22.59
CA ARG A 151 -24.21 11.66 -21.59
C ARG A 151 -23.83 11.09 -20.22
N ARG A 152 -22.69 10.38 -20.14
CA ARG A 152 -22.19 9.84 -18.87
C ARG A 152 -20.83 10.41 -18.47
N ARG A 153 -20.60 10.40 -17.15
CA ARG A 153 -19.42 10.96 -16.49
C ARG A 153 -18.27 9.95 -16.51
N PRO A 154 -17.00 10.40 -16.64
CA PRO A 154 -15.84 9.53 -16.80
C PRO A 154 -15.76 8.44 -15.72
N ASN A 155 -15.36 7.23 -16.13
CA ASN A 155 -15.16 6.08 -15.26
C ASN A 155 -13.68 5.67 -15.23
N TYR A 156 -12.86 6.37 -14.45
CA TYR A 156 -11.39 6.20 -14.44
C TYR A 156 -10.95 4.77 -14.17
N TYR A 157 -11.75 4.03 -13.40
CA TYR A 157 -11.52 2.62 -13.15
C TYR A 157 -11.36 1.80 -14.42
N SER A 158 -12.19 2.05 -15.44
CA SER A 158 -12.15 1.29 -16.68
C SER A 158 -10.86 1.49 -17.48
N ILE A 159 -10.28 2.70 -17.50
CA ILE A 159 -8.95 2.94 -18.09
C ILE A 159 -7.88 2.20 -17.30
N ILE A 160 -7.78 2.44 -15.99
CA ILE A 160 -6.71 1.85 -15.17
C ILE A 160 -6.81 0.32 -15.17
N SER A 161 -8.03 -0.22 -15.21
CA SER A 161 -8.28 -1.65 -15.40
C SER A 161 -7.79 -2.11 -16.78
N GLY A 162 -8.16 -1.42 -17.87
CA GLY A 162 -7.65 -1.71 -19.22
C GLY A 162 -6.12 -1.71 -19.28
N GLN A 163 -5.47 -0.72 -18.67
CA GLN A 163 -4.02 -0.63 -18.54
C GLN A 163 -3.43 -1.78 -17.72
N LEU A 164 -4.09 -2.20 -16.64
CA LEU A 164 -3.65 -3.34 -15.84
C LEU A 164 -3.56 -4.59 -16.71
N TYR A 165 -4.64 -4.96 -17.38
CA TYR A 165 -4.67 -6.17 -18.21
C TYR A 165 -3.78 -6.06 -19.44
N HIS A 166 -3.59 -4.85 -19.99
CA HIS A 166 -2.59 -4.62 -21.04
C HIS A 166 -1.17 -4.91 -20.53
N GLN A 167 -0.82 -4.42 -19.34
CA GLN A 167 0.49 -4.71 -18.73
C GLN A 167 0.66 -6.20 -18.38
N LEU A 168 -0.40 -6.88 -17.94
CA LEU A 168 -0.38 -8.34 -17.73
C LEU A 168 -0.13 -9.08 -19.05
N HIS A 169 -0.83 -8.69 -20.13
CA HIS A 169 -0.66 -9.26 -21.45
C HIS A 169 0.76 -9.05 -22.00
N ALA A 170 1.24 -7.81 -21.97
CA ALA A 170 2.56 -7.43 -22.49
C ALA A 170 3.71 -8.14 -21.77
N ASN A 171 3.54 -8.46 -20.48
CA ASN A 171 4.54 -9.13 -19.67
C ASN A 171 4.30 -10.64 -19.49
N ASN A 172 3.24 -11.19 -20.09
CA ASN A 172 2.83 -12.60 -19.92
C ASN A 172 2.68 -12.99 -18.44
N ILE A 173 1.98 -12.16 -17.67
CA ILE A 173 1.70 -12.36 -16.25
C ILE A 173 0.25 -12.79 -16.09
N GLU A 174 0.02 -13.83 -15.29
CA GLU A 174 -1.33 -14.30 -15.02
C GLU A 174 -2.11 -13.30 -14.14
N PRO A 175 -3.41 -13.13 -14.38
CA PRO A 175 -4.26 -12.31 -13.54
C PRO A 175 -4.40 -12.96 -12.16
N ILE A 176 -4.08 -12.23 -11.10
CA ILE A 176 -4.22 -12.72 -9.72
C ILE A 176 -5.30 -11.95 -8.96
N GLY A 177 -6.00 -12.66 -8.10
CA GLY A 177 -7.03 -12.08 -7.24
C GLY A 177 -6.47 -11.48 -5.95
N ARG A 178 -7.35 -10.74 -5.26
CA ARG A 178 -7.06 -10.12 -3.95
C ARG A 178 -6.41 -11.05 -2.94
N TYR A 179 -6.86 -12.30 -2.90
CA TYR A 179 -6.44 -13.28 -1.89
C TYR A 179 -5.29 -14.16 -2.36
N HIS A 180 -4.77 -13.93 -3.56
CA HIS A 180 -3.67 -14.71 -4.10
C HIS A 180 -2.44 -14.54 -3.21
N MET A 181 -1.88 -15.67 -2.77
CA MET A 181 -0.81 -15.70 -1.78
C MET A 181 0.42 -16.43 -2.35
N ASP A 182 1.36 -15.63 -2.83
CA ASP A 182 2.68 -16.03 -3.29
C ASP A 182 3.76 -15.26 -2.51
N SER A 183 5.02 -15.44 -2.88
CA SER A 183 6.18 -14.79 -2.27
C SER A 183 6.11 -13.27 -2.28
N MET A 184 5.68 -12.67 -3.38
CA MET A 184 5.65 -11.22 -3.59
C MET A 184 4.37 -10.58 -3.05
N THR A 185 3.21 -11.20 -3.25
CA THR A 185 1.94 -10.74 -2.68
C THR A 185 1.95 -10.86 -1.16
N PHE A 186 2.60 -11.89 -0.59
CA PHE A 186 2.80 -12.00 0.85
C PHE A 186 3.46 -10.74 1.42
N MET A 187 4.53 -10.24 0.80
CA MET A 187 5.24 -9.05 1.27
C MET A 187 4.32 -7.80 1.21
N TYR A 188 3.51 -7.69 0.16
CA TYR A 188 2.51 -6.63 0.03
C TYR A 188 1.50 -6.67 1.19
N HIS A 189 0.88 -7.81 1.44
CA HIS A 189 -0.09 -7.99 2.53
C HIS A 189 0.55 -7.84 3.91
N TYR A 190 1.80 -8.31 4.07
CA TYR A 190 2.57 -8.15 5.30
C TYR A 190 2.81 -6.67 5.67
N PHE A 191 3.24 -5.85 4.71
CA PHE A 191 3.41 -4.40 4.92
C PHE A 191 2.10 -3.66 5.13
N ARG A 192 1.01 -4.19 4.59
CA ARG A 192 -0.31 -3.57 4.67
C ARG A 192 -1.07 -3.88 5.96
N GLU A 193 -0.94 -5.10 6.48
CA GLU A 193 -1.78 -5.61 7.57
C GLU A 193 -0.99 -5.86 8.86
N ILE A 194 0.09 -6.64 8.77
CA ILE A 194 0.84 -7.08 9.96
C ILE A 194 1.72 -5.95 10.50
N VAL A 195 2.49 -5.29 9.63
CA VAL A 195 3.41 -4.23 10.06
C VAL A 195 2.69 -3.09 10.77
N PRO A 196 1.62 -2.47 10.22
CA PRO A 196 0.99 -1.32 10.86
C PRO A 196 0.34 -1.67 12.21
N MET A 197 -0.16 -2.90 12.35
CA MET A 197 -0.73 -3.45 13.58
C MET A 197 0.32 -3.62 14.69
N LEU A 198 1.51 -4.14 14.33
CA LEU A 198 2.52 -4.52 15.32
C LEU A 198 3.61 -3.47 15.53
N LEU A 199 3.79 -2.50 14.63
CA LEU A 199 4.93 -1.57 14.62
C LEU A 199 5.12 -0.87 15.97
N ALA A 200 4.08 -0.17 16.45
CA ALA A 200 4.16 0.57 17.71
C ALA A 200 4.42 -0.36 18.91
N PHE A 201 3.77 -1.53 18.93
CA PHE A 201 3.91 -2.52 20.00
C PHE A 201 5.33 -3.11 20.07
N VAL A 202 5.85 -3.56 18.93
CA VAL A 202 7.21 -4.09 18.81
C VAL A 202 8.24 -3.04 19.24
N ILE A 203 8.08 -1.79 18.80
CA ILE A 203 9.00 -0.71 19.18
C ILE A 203 8.95 -0.44 20.67
N VAL A 204 7.75 -0.33 21.27
CA VAL A 204 7.62 -0.10 22.70
C VAL A 204 8.33 -1.22 23.48
N ILE A 205 8.10 -2.49 23.16
CA ILE A 205 8.75 -3.61 23.87
C ILE A 205 10.27 -3.63 23.71
N LEU A 206 10.79 -3.30 22.52
CA LEU A 206 12.23 -3.40 22.24
C LEU A 206 13.05 -2.17 22.66
N VAL A 207 12.40 -1.02 22.82
CA VAL A 207 13.10 0.29 22.93
C VAL A 207 12.84 0.99 24.27
N PHE A 208 11.74 0.71 24.98
CA PHE A 208 11.35 1.46 26.19
C PHE A 208 12.40 1.50 27.32
N ASP A 209 13.25 0.49 27.43
CA ASP A 209 14.25 0.35 28.48
C ASP A 209 15.68 0.71 28.04
N SER A 210 15.83 1.14 26.78
CA SER A 210 17.12 1.37 26.12
C SER A 210 18.04 2.35 26.85
N ILE A 211 17.47 3.34 27.55
CA ILE A 211 18.18 4.30 28.40
C ILE A 211 18.06 3.93 29.88
N ASN A 212 16.85 3.57 30.34
CA ASN A 212 16.55 3.29 31.74
C ASN A 212 17.41 2.16 32.35
N ASP A 213 17.71 1.10 31.60
CA ASP A 213 18.54 0.00 32.11
C ASP A 213 20.00 0.40 32.37
N GLN A 214 20.52 1.38 31.61
CA GLN A 214 21.88 1.89 31.82
C GLN A 214 21.97 2.90 32.97
N TRP A 215 20.89 3.62 33.25
CA TRP A 215 20.77 4.43 34.46
C TRP A 215 20.82 3.57 35.72
N LYS A 216 19.97 2.53 35.80
CA LYS A 216 19.88 1.66 36.98
C LYS A 216 21.16 0.86 37.24
N SER A 217 21.86 0.43 36.20
CA SER A 217 23.10 -0.34 36.33
C SER A 217 24.33 0.52 36.64
N GLY A 218 24.23 1.85 36.75
CA GLY A 218 25.35 2.76 36.96
C GLY A 218 26.31 2.89 35.77
N ASN A 219 26.16 2.03 34.76
CA ASN A 219 26.97 2.00 33.54
C ASN A 219 26.91 3.30 32.74
N LEU A 220 25.83 4.07 32.86
CA LEU A 220 25.74 5.36 32.18
C LEU A 220 26.86 6.32 32.64
N LYS A 221 27.24 6.32 33.92
CA LYS A 221 28.35 7.16 34.42
C LYS A 221 29.70 6.70 33.85
N LEU A 222 29.90 5.40 33.68
CA LEU A 222 31.10 4.83 33.07
C LEU A 222 31.19 5.14 31.57
N ILE A 223 30.06 5.12 30.85
CA ILE A 223 30.02 5.45 29.42
C ILE A 223 30.23 6.96 29.19
N LEU A 224 29.73 7.79 30.10
CA LEU A 224 29.85 9.25 30.01
C LEU A 224 31.21 9.80 30.44
N THR A 225 32.00 9.02 31.18
CA THR A 225 33.38 9.35 31.55
C THR A 225 34.40 8.93 30.48
N GLN A 226 33.99 8.10 29.51
CA GLN A 226 34.77 7.84 28.30
C GLN A 226 34.80 9.10 27.40
N PRO A 227 35.78 9.23 26.49
CA PRO A 227 35.86 10.33 25.51
C PRO A 227 34.78 10.21 24.41
N PHE A 228 33.55 9.90 24.80
CA PHE A 228 32.40 9.67 23.94
C PHE A 228 31.32 10.69 24.25
N SER A 229 31.14 11.65 23.34
CA SER A 229 30.17 12.74 23.55
C SER A 229 28.75 12.21 23.73
N ARG A 230 27.97 12.82 24.62
CA ARG A 230 26.56 12.47 24.90
C ARG A 230 25.69 12.40 23.64
N LYS A 231 25.91 13.30 22.67
CA LYS A 231 25.21 13.30 21.37
C LYS A 231 25.47 12.04 20.56
N LYS A 232 26.75 11.65 20.43
CA LYS A 232 27.16 10.42 19.70
C LYS A 232 26.58 9.18 20.36
N TYR A 233 26.48 9.15 21.69
CA TYR A 233 25.82 8.08 22.42
C TYR A 233 24.33 7.96 22.09
N LEU A 234 23.59 9.06 22.18
CA LEU A 234 22.16 9.06 21.88
C LEU A 234 21.88 8.66 20.42
N LEU A 235 22.63 9.22 19.47
CA LEU A 235 22.50 8.86 18.05
C LEU A 235 22.84 7.38 17.80
N SER A 236 23.86 6.84 18.47
CA SER A 236 24.16 5.41 18.39
C SER A 236 22.98 4.57 18.88
N LYS A 237 22.36 4.95 20.00
CA LYS A 237 21.19 4.25 20.55
C LYS A 237 20.00 4.28 19.59
N ILE A 238 19.73 5.42 18.95
CA ILE A 238 18.69 5.52 17.92
C ILE A 238 18.99 4.56 16.77
N ILE A 239 20.20 4.58 16.20
CA ILE A 239 20.60 3.71 15.08
C ILE A 239 20.48 2.23 15.46
N ILE A 240 20.97 1.83 16.63
CA ILE A 240 20.90 0.43 17.11
C ILE A 240 19.45 -0.01 17.26
N SER A 241 18.59 0.84 17.83
CA SER A 241 17.17 0.54 18.02
C SER A 241 16.42 0.44 16.68
N ILE A 242 16.73 1.31 15.71
CA ILE A 242 16.16 1.21 14.36
C ILE A 242 16.56 -0.12 13.71
N LEU A 243 17.85 -0.45 13.70
CA LEU A 243 18.34 -1.71 13.12
C LEU A 243 17.73 -2.93 13.82
N HIS A 244 17.59 -2.89 15.14
CA HIS A 244 17.00 -3.98 15.92
C HIS A 244 15.51 -4.17 15.60
N VAL A 245 14.74 -3.08 15.51
CA VAL A 245 13.31 -3.14 15.16
C VAL A 245 13.14 -3.63 13.72
N LEU A 246 13.88 -3.09 12.76
CA LEU A 246 13.83 -3.52 11.36
C LEU A 246 14.25 -4.99 11.23
N PHE A 247 15.22 -5.47 12.01
CA PHE A 247 15.57 -6.89 12.04
C PHE A 247 14.39 -7.75 12.49
N VAL A 248 13.72 -7.40 13.60
CA VAL A 248 12.59 -8.16 14.13
C VAL A 248 11.40 -8.16 13.18
N LEU A 249 11.14 -7.04 12.48
CA LEU A 249 10.03 -6.92 11.54
C LEU A 249 10.32 -7.54 10.17
N LEU A 250 11.53 -7.36 9.61
CA LEU A 250 11.81 -7.75 8.23
C LEU A 250 12.32 -9.18 8.11
N ILE A 251 13.05 -9.71 9.09
CA ILE A 251 13.61 -11.07 8.97
C ILE A 251 12.51 -12.14 8.84
N PRO A 252 11.45 -12.15 9.66
CA PRO A 252 10.36 -13.11 9.47
C PRO A 252 9.73 -13.02 8.08
N ALA A 253 9.46 -11.79 7.62
CA ALA A 253 8.87 -11.56 6.31
C ALA A 253 9.78 -12.03 5.16
N LEU A 254 11.08 -11.73 5.25
CA LEU A 254 12.07 -12.16 4.26
C LEU A 254 12.20 -13.69 4.24
N VAL A 255 12.23 -14.35 5.40
CA VAL A 255 12.31 -15.82 5.47
C VAL A 255 11.07 -16.44 4.82
N ILE A 256 9.87 -15.97 5.14
CA ILE A 256 8.63 -16.49 4.54
C ILE A 256 8.59 -16.23 3.03
N THR A 257 8.93 -15.01 2.60
CA THR A 257 9.01 -14.64 1.18
C THR A 257 9.99 -15.53 0.42
N LEU A 258 11.16 -15.83 1.00
CA LEU A 258 12.13 -16.75 0.41
C LEU A 258 11.57 -18.18 0.33
N LEU A 259 10.91 -18.67 1.39
CA LEU A 259 10.34 -20.02 1.41
C LEU A 259 9.23 -20.19 0.37
N LEU A 260 8.34 -19.19 0.22
CA LEU A 260 7.32 -19.17 -0.83
C LEU A 260 7.98 -19.02 -2.22
N GLY A 261 9.04 -18.20 -2.31
CA GLY A 261 9.79 -17.96 -3.54
C GLY A 261 10.49 -19.18 -4.11
N LEU A 262 10.86 -20.13 -3.25
CA LEU A 262 11.37 -21.44 -3.70
C LEU A 262 10.30 -22.27 -4.42
N SER A 263 9.02 -22.00 -4.18
CA SER A 263 7.90 -22.70 -4.85
C SER A 263 7.35 -21.97 -6.07
N ASP A 264 7.25 -20.63 -6.02
CA ASP A 264 6.63 -19.83 -7.09
C ASP A 264 7.64 -19.08 -7.99
N GLY A 265 8.94 -19.24 -7.76
CA GLY A 265 9.98 -18.61 -8.59
C GLY A 265 10.01 -17.09 -8.56
N PHE A 266 9.29 -16.43 -7.63
CA PHE A 266 9.11 -14.98 -7.57
C PHE A 266 8.44 -14.38 -8.82
N GLU A 267 7.61 -15.14 -9.53
CA GLU A 267 7.02 -14.75 -10.82
C GLU A 267 6.31 -13.37 -10.78
N ASN A 268 5.57 -13.09 -9.71
CA ASN A 268 4.75 -11.88 -9.56
C ASN A 268 5.52 -10.63 -9.09
N PHE A 269 6.85 -10.62 -9.10
CA PHE A 269 7.62 -9.44 -8.69
C PHE A 269 7.37 -8.19 -9.56
N LYS A 270 7.01 -8.40 -10.83
CA LYS A 270 6.63 -7.35 -11.79
C LYS A 270 5.13 -7.10 -11.84
N TYR A 271 4.33 -7.78 -11.02
CA TYR A 271 2.89 -7.63 -11.05
C TYR A 271 2.51 -6.14 -10.89
N PRO A 272 1.67 -5.58 -11.76
CA PRO A 272 1.28 -4.18 -11.67
C PRO A 272 0.34 -3.94 -10.49
N VAL A 273 0.68 -2.96 -9.65
CA VAL A 273 -0.14 -2.53 -8.52
C VAL A 273 -0.46 -1.06 -8.64
N THR A 274 -1.62 -0.67 -8.11
CA THR A 274 -2.01 0.75 -8.11
C THR A 274 -1.10 1.57 -7.21
N TYR A 275 -0.80 2.79 -7.63
CA TYR A 275 -0.05 3.79 -6.87
C TYR A 275 -0.62 5.17 -7.15
N LEU A 276 -0.48 6.07 -6.17
CA LEU A 276 -0.94 7.44 -6.24
C LEU A 276 -0.04 8.32 -7.12
N GLU A 277 -0.50 8.63 -8.32
CA GLU A 277 0.13 9.58 -9.22
C GLU A 277 0.29 10.97 -8.59
N GLY A 278 1.48 11.55 -8.77
CA GLY A 278 1.86 12.81 -8.14
C GLY A 278 1.97 12.75 -6.61
N GLY A 279 1.91 11.57 -5.98
CA GLY A 279 2.02 11.41 -4.53
C GLY A 279 3.34 11.92 -3.94
N PHE A 280 4.43 11.92 -4.72
CA PHE A 280 5.72 12.49 -4.33
C PHE A 280 5.90 13.97 -4.72
N THR A 281 4.94 14.60 -5.39
CA THR A 281 5.04 15.98 -5.89
C THR A 281 4.01 16.94 -5.29
N SER A 282 2.91 16.43 -4.74
CA SER A 282 1.86 17.23 -4.08
C SER A 282 1.76 16.90 -2.59
N THR A 283 1.39 17.91 -1.79
CA THR A 283 1.04 17.78 -0.37
C THR A 283 -0.46 17.95 -0.11
N ASP A 284 -1.26 18.03 -1.18
CA ASP A 284 -2.68 18.29 -1.07
C ASP A 284 -3.37 17.13 -0.35
N PRO A 285 -4.29 17.41 0.59
CA PRO A 285 -5.03 16.36 1.27
C PRO A 285 -5.81 15.54 0.25
N MET A 286 -5.99 14.26 0.58
CA MET A 286 -6.68 13.29 -0.26
C MET A 286 -7.77 12.64 0.57
N PRO A 287 -9.04 13.01 0.41
CA PRO A 287 -10.08 12.38 1.21
C PRO A 287 -10.06 10.86 1.03
N ASN A 288 -9.90 10.15 2.14
CA ASN A 288 -9.94 8.70 2.16
C ASN A 288 -11.39 8.25 2.18
N TYR A 289 -11.81 7.67 1.06
CA TYR A 289 -13.13 7.10 0.91
C TYR A 289 -13.15 5.58 1.03
N LEU A 290 -12.00 4.92 1.26
CA LEU A 290 -11.90 3.46 1.23
C LEU A 290 -12.79 2.79 2.28
N GLU A 291 -12.76 3.26 3.53
CA GLU A 291 -13.57 2.65 4.60
C GLU A 291 -15.08 2.87 4.38
N SER A 292 -15.48 4.07 3.97
CA SER A 292 -16.87 4.35 3.59
C SER A 292 -17.31 3.51 2.38
N ASN A 293 -16.42 3.33 1.39
CA ASN A 293 -16.66 2.49 0.23
C ASN A 293 -16.81 1.01 0.63
N LYS A 294 -16.00 0.51 1.57
CA LYS A 294 -16.11 -0.86 2.09
C LYS A 294 -17.45 -1.13 2.74
N GLU A 295 -17.95 -0.19 3.54
CA GLU A 295 -19.26 -0.32 4.19
C GLU A 295 -20.41 -0.32 3.17
N GLN A 296 -20.32 0.50 2.12
CA GLN A 296 -21.41 0.69 1.17
C GLN A 296 -21.41 -0.32 0.02
N PHE A 297 -20.24 -0.64 -0.53
CA PHE A 297 -20.08 -1.40 -1.78
C PHE A 297 -19.21 -2.65 -1.60
N GLY A 298 -18.77 -2.95 -0.39
CA GLY A 298 -17.78 -3.99 -0.14
C GLY A 298 -16.38 -3.59 -0.60
N ILE A 299 -15.46 -4.56 -0.56
CA ILE A 299 -14.06 -4.30 -0.82
C ILE A 299 -13.80 -4.30 -2.32
N GLN A 300 -13.28 -3.19 -2.82
CA GLN A 300 -13.03 -2.96 -4.23
C GLN A 300 -11.53 -3.12 -4.50
N VAL A 301 -11.20 -3.93 -5.51
CA VAL A 301 -9.82 -4.29 -5.81
C VAL A 301 -9.50 -4.21 -7.29
N LEU A 302 -8.27 -3.83 -7.58
CA LEU A 302 -7.65 -3.96 -8.88
C LEU A 302 -6.41 -4.85 -8.72
N GLY A 303 -6.53 -6.11 -9.14
CA GLY A 303 -5.60 -7.17 -8.76
C GLY A 303 -5.57 -7.35 -7.23
N ILE A 304 -4.40 -7.15 -6.63
CA ILE A 304 -4.19 -7.18 -5.18
C ILE A 304 -4.39 -5.83 -4.48
N SER A 305 -4.48 -4.74 -5.25
CA SER A 305 -4.59 -3.39 -4.69
C SER A 305 -6.03 -3.01 -4.37
N GLU A 306 -6.26 -2.52 -3.15
CA GLU A 306 -7.54 -1.92 -2.78
C GLU A 306 -7.62 -0.46 -3.21
N TYR A 307 -8.80 -0.05 -3.70
CA TYR A 307 -9.08 1.31 -4.12
C TYR A 307 -10.51 1.74 -3.73
N SER A 308 -10.78 3.05 -3.83
CA SER A 308 -12.13 3.59 -3.61
C SER A 308 -12.89 3.83 -4.91
N LEU A 309 -14.18 3.47 -4.95
CA LEU A 309 -15.12 3.78 -6.04
C LEU A 309 -15.80 5.16 -5.89
N ILE A 310 -15.66 5.82 -4.73
CA ILE A 310 -16.30 7.12 -4.50
C ILE A 310 -15.66 8.16 -5.44
N ARG A 311 -16.51 8.72 -6.31
CA ARG A 311 -16.14 9.62 -7.41
C ARG A 311 -15.70 10.99 -6.86
N HIS A 312 -14.69 11.60 -7.47
CA HIS A 312 -13.93 12.80 -7.02
C HIS A 312 -12.85 12.57 -5.95
N GLY A 313 -12.38 11.32 -5.81
CA GLY A 313 -11.29 10.96 -4.91
C GLY A 313 -10.03 10.46 -5.63
N VAL A 314 -9.34 9.54 -4.93
CA VAL A 314 -8.06 8.93 -5.32
C VAL A 314 -8.07 8.29 -6.71
N SER A 315 -9.21 7.78 -7.17
CA SER A 315 -9.35 7.02 -8.42
C SER A 315 -8.89 7.76 -9.67
N GLU A 316 -8.96 9.10 -9.67
CA GLU A 316 -8.57 9.95 -10.81
C GLU A 316 -7.04 10.18 -10.86
N ARG A 317 -6.33 9.79 -9.79
CA ARG A 317 -4.89 9.94 -9.63
C ARG A 317 -4.23 8.59 -9.39
N LEU A 318 -4.88 7.48 -9.75
CA LEU A 318 -4.27 6.16 -9.67
C LEU A 318 -3.55 5.86 -10.97
N THR A 319 -2.33 5.37 -10.86
CA THR A 319 -1.56 4.80 -11.96
C THR A 319 -1.01 3.44 -11.53
N LEU A 320 -0.34 2.74 -12.43
CA LEU A 320 0.22 1.42 -12.17
C LEU A 320 1.74 1.48 -12.02
N MET A 321 2.25 0.69 -11.09
CA MET A 321 3.68 0.54 -10.84
C MET A 321 3.99 -0.95 -10.62
N PRO A 322 5.15 -1.46 -11.10
CA PRO A 322 5.58 -2.81 -10.77
C PRO A 322 5.71 -3.04 -9.26
N LEU A 323 5.24 -4.19 -8.78
CA LEU A 323 5.18 -4.53 -7.36
C LEU A 323 6.52 -4.37 -6.63
N TYR A 324 7.65 -4.77 -7.23
CA TYR A 324 8.97 -4.60 -6.59
C TYR A 324 9.31 -3.12 -6.33
N GLN A 325 8.97 -2.20 -7.24
CA GLN A 325 9.21 -0.77 -7.06
C GLN A 325 8.33 -0.23 -5.92
N PHE A 326 7.06 -0.65 -5.92
CA PHE A 326 6.11 -0.31 -4.88
C PHE A 326 6.59 -0.77 -3.50
N LEU A 327 7.06 -2.02 -3.37
CA LEU A 327 7.57 -2.58 -2.13
C LEU A 327 8.84 -1.86 -1.63
N LEU A 328 9.73 -1.42 -2.53
CA LEU A 328 10.90 -0.63 -2.17
C LEU A 328 10.51 0.75 -1.62
N LEU A 329 9.53 1.42 -2.22
CA LEU A 329 8.99 2.68 -1.71
C LEU A 329 8.29 2.47 -0.35
N ALA A 330 7.54 1.38 -0.22
CA ALA A 330 6.86 1.03 1.03
C ALA A 330 7.86 0.78 2.16
N LEU A 331 8.97 0.09 1.85
CA LEU A 331 10.08 -0.13 2.77
C LEU A 331 10.73 1.20 3.20
N ALA A 332 10.93 2.14 2.27
CA ALA A 332 11.51 3.45 2.60
C ALA A 332 10.61 4.23 3.58
N LEU A 333 9.29 4.26 3.35
CA LEU A 333 8.32 4.87 4.28
C LEU A 333 8.26 4.14 5.63
N LEU A 334 8.33 2.80 5.64
CA LEU A 334 8.41 2.00 6.87
C LEU A 334 9.64 2.36 7.70
N VAL A 335 10.80 2.55 7.06
CA VAL A 335 12.03 2.96 7.75
C VAL A 335 11.82 4.33 8.40
N LEU A 336 11.26 5.32 7.69
CA LEU A 336 10.99 6.64 8.25
C LEU A 336 10.02 6.58 9.45
N CYS A 337 8.95 5.81 9.33
CA CYS A 337 8.00 5.62 10.42
C CYS A 337 8.64 4.93 11.63
N THR A 338 9.50 3.92 11.39
CA THR A 338 10.29 3.26 12.43
C THR A 338 11.22 4.25 13.15
N VAL A 339 11.90 5.12 12.40
CA VAL A 339 12.77 6.17 12.97
C VAL A 339 11.97 7.10 13.89
N PHE A 340 10.78 7.52 13.48
CA PHE A 340 9.89 8.35 14.30
C PHE A 340 9.53 7.68 15.63
N TYR A 341 8.98 6.47 15.59
CA TYR A 341 8.55 5.76 16.80
C TYR A 341 9.73 5.41 17.72
N VAL A 342 10.89 5.07 17.16
CA VAL A 342 12.12 4.86 17.94
C VAL A 342 12.57 6.16 18.62
N ALA A 343 12.59 7.28 17.90
CA ALA A 343 12.96 8.57 18.46
C ALA A 343 12.00 8.98 19.59
N LEU A 344 10.70 8.76 19.41
CA LEU A 344 9.66 9.01 20.42
C LEU A 344 9.89 8.16 21.67
N ASN A 345 10.09 6.84 21.52
CA ASN A 345 10.31 5.92 22.63
C ASN A 345 11.58 6.25 23.40
N ILE A 346 12.67 6.58 22.69
CA ILE A 346 13.92 7.00 23.33
C ILE A 346 13.71 8.32 24.08
N PHE A 347 12.96 9.28 23.53
CA PHE A 347 12.65 10.54 24.23
C PHE A 347 11.88 10.29 25.53
N ILE A 348 10.81 9.48 25.49
CA ILE A 348 10.03 9.09 26.67
C ILE A 348 10.90 8.36 27.69
N SER A 349 11.72 7.40 27.25
CA SER A 349 12.67 6.69 28.12
C SER A 349 13.73 7.61 28.72
N SER A 350 14.05 8.74 28.10
CA SER A 350 15.05 9.69 28.60
C SER A 350 14.49 10.56 29.72
N VAL A 351 13.23 10.99 29.55
CA VAL A 351 12.51 11.85 30.49
C VAL A 351 12.05 11.06 31.71
N THR A 352 11.64 9.81 31.52
CA THR A 352 11.24 8.92 32.61
C THR A 352 12.46 8.36 33.35
N LYS A 353 12.41 8.34 34.69
CA LYS A 353 13.49 7.77 35.53
C LYS A 353 13.24 6.30 35.89
N ASN A 354 12.02 5.81 35.64
CA ASN A 354 11.59 4.46 36.00
C ASN A 354 11.18 3.71 34.73
N LYS A 355 11.74 2.51 34.56
CA LYS A 355 11.45 1.58 33.46
C LYS A 355 9.95 1.28 33.30
N ILE A 356 9.23 1.07 34.40
CA ILE A 356 7.78 0.77 34.35
C ILE A 356 7.02 2.00 33.86
N ILE A 357 7.32 3.18 34.41
CA ILE A 357 6.69 4.43 34.00
C ILE A 357 7.01 4.75 32.53
N GLY A 358 8.25 4.53 32.10
CA GLY A 358 8.67 4.70 30.71
C GLY A 358 7.92 3.80 29.75
N PHE A 359 7.78 2.52 30.10
CA PHE A 359 6.97 1.56 29.34
C PHE A 359 5.52 2.01 29.22
N SER A 360 4.87 2.28 30.36
CA SER A 360 3.46 2.67 30.40
C SER A 360 3.22 3.96 29.63
N ALA A 361 4.08 4.98 29.79
CA ALA A 361 3.97 6.24 29.06
C ALA A 361 4.13 6.04 27.55
N ALA A 362 5.12 5.23 27.12
CA ALA A 362 5.33 4.95 25.70
C ALA A 362 4.16 4.20 25.05
N ALA A 363 3.63 3.20 25.74
CA ALA A 363 2.45 2.46 25.29
C ALA A 363 1.22 3.37 25.20
N VAL A 364 0.91 4.11 26.28
CA VAL A 364 -0.26 5.01 26.34
C VAL A 364 -0.18 6.12 25.31
N ILE A 365 0.97 6.79 25.17
CA ILE A 365 1.15 7.86 24.16
C ILE A 365 1.01 7.29 22.74
N SER A 366 1.53 6.10 22.47
CA SER A 366 1.39 5.49 21.14
C SER A 366 -0.06 5.11 20.84
N ILE A 367 -0.77 4.49 21.79
CA ILE A 367 -2.17 4.09 21.63
C ILE A 367 -3.08 5.31 21.49
N ILE A 368 -2.96 6.30 22.38
CA ILE A 368 -3.76 7.54 22.31
C ILE A 368 -3.40 8.31 21.04
N GLY A 369 -2.12 8.39 20.69
CA GLY A 369 -1.65 9.03 19.47
C GLY A 369 -2.31 8.43 18.23
N ILE A 370 -2.33 7.10 18.12
CA ILE A 370 -3.01 6.40 17.02
C ILE A 370 -4.54 6.67 17.07
N ALA A 371 -5.19 6.41 18.21
CA ALA A 371 -6.65 6.53 18.34
C ALA A 371 -7.17 7.94 18.06
N VAL A 372 -6.53 8.99 18.59
CA VAL A 372 -6.92 10.39 18.36
C VAL A 372 -6.67 10.81 16.91
N SER A 373 -5.68 10.19 16.25
CA SER A 373 -5.30 10.55 14.90
C SER A 373 -6.07 9.79 13.82
N GLN A 374 -6.77 8.70 14.15
CA GLN A 374 -7.55 7.91 13.18
C GLN A 374 -8.55 8.77 12.40
N ARG A 375 -9.19 9.75 13.04
CA ARG A 375 -10.10 10.68 12.36
C ARG A 375 -9.45 11.47 11.21
N TRP A 376 -8.15 11.77 11.31
CA TRP A 376 -7.42 12.53 10.29
C TRP A 376 -7.03 11.69 9.08
N ILE A 377 -7.18 10.37 9.16
CA ILE A 377 -7.03 9.47 8.01
C ILE A 377 -8.20 9.65 7.03
N VAL A 378 -9.37 10.08 7.51
CA VAL A 378 -10.63 10.17 6.74
C VAL A 378 -11.05 11.62 6.45
N ASP A 379 -10.70 12.57 7.32
CA ASP A 379 -11.02 14.01 7.16
C ASP A 379 -10.42 14.58 5.85
N GLU A 380 -11.02 15.62 5.27
CA GLU A 380 -10.50 16.36 4.11
C GLU A 380 -9.37 17.35 4.50
N LYS A 381 -9.16 17.55 5.80
CA LYS A 381 -8.13 18.46 6.32
C LYS A 381 -6.75 17.85 6.24
N LEU A 382 -5.74 18.70 6.11
CA LEU A 382 -4.33 18.28 6.10
C LEU A 382 -3.97 17.42 7.32
N ASN A 383 -3.56 16.17 7.08
CA ASN A 383 -3.13 15.26 8.13
C ASN A 383 -1.66 15.47 8.50
N LEU A 384 -1.43 16.09 9.65
CA LEU A 384 -0.09 16.37 10.18
C LEU A 384 0.35 15.39 11.28
N SER A 385 -0.38 14.30 11.47
CA SER A 385 -0.08 13.36 12.55
C SER A 385 0.83 12.23 12.10
N PRO A 386 2.05 12.13 12.64
CA PRO A 386 2.96 11.03 12.32
C PRO A 386 2.42 9.66 12.79
N PHE A 387 1.47 9.62 13.74
CA PHE A 387 0.86 8.37 14.20
C PHE A 387 -0.06 7.70 13.17
N THR A 388 -0.52 8.45 12.17
CA THR A 388 -1.32 7.90 11.07
C THR A 388 -0.45 7.36 9.94
N MET A 389 0.85 7.66 9.94
CA MET A 389 1.76 7.35 8.83
C MET A 389 2.45 5.99 9.01
N ASN A 390 1.75 5.06 9.65
CA ASN A 390 2.25 3.72 10.01
C ASN A 390 1.95 2.64 8.96
N ASN A 391 1.13 2.94 7.94
CA ASN A 391 0.79 2.01 6.87
C ASN A 391 1.31 2.51 5.52
N PRO A 392 2.51 2.07 5.09
CA PRO A 392 3.13 2.57 3.86
C PRO A 392 2.35 2.16 2.60
N VAL A 393 1.71 0.98 2.60
CA VAL A 393 0.94 0.48 1.45
C VAL A 393 -0.30 1.36 1.23
N ASN A 394 -1.05 1.68 2.28
CA ASN A 394 -2.22 2.54 2.15
C ASN A 394 -1.84 3.99 1.76
N ILE A 395 -0.70 4.52 2.22
CA ILE A 395 -0.21 5.84 1.79
C ILE A 395 0.12 5.84 0.29
N LEU A 396 0.83 4.81 -0.20
CA LEU A 396 1.23 4.71 -1.59
C LEU A 396 0.05 4.44 -2.53
N ASN A 397 -0.97 3.68 -2.10
CA ASN A 397 -2.21 3.50 -2.86
C ASN A 397 -3.12 4.75 -2.84
N GLY A 398 -2.77 5.79 -2.07
CA GLY A 398 -3.63 6.95 -1.85
C GLY A 398 -4.84 6.67 -0.95
N ASN A 399 -4.88 5.53 -0.28
CA ASN A 399 -5.97 5.12 0.61
C ASN A 399 -5.95 5.83 1.97
N TYR A 400 -4.97 6.68 2.25
CA TYR A 400 -4.96 7.56 3.43
C TYR A 400 -5.04 9.00 2.99
N ASN A 401 -5.58 9.87 3.85
CA ASN A 401 -5.55 11.32 3.67
C ASN A 401 -4.16 11.94 3.88
N THR A 402 -3.18 11.42 3.16
CA THR A 402 -1.78 11.84 3.21
C THR A 402 -1.09 11.33 1.95
N THR A 403 -0.44 12.24 1.23
CA THR A 403 0.45 11.86 0.12
C THR A 403 1.79 11.33 0.64
N PRO A 404 2.50 10.46 -0.11
CA PRO A 404 3.87 10.06 0.22
C PRO A 404 4.81 11.23 0.56
N LEU A 405 4.74 12.34 -0.19
CA LEU A 405 5.53 13.54 0.09
C LEU A 405 5.20 14.15 1.46
N LEU A 406 3.91 14.36 1.75
CA LEU A 406 3.48 14.90 3.04
C LEU A 406 3.89 13.96 4.19
N ALA A 407 3.76 12.64 4.00
CA ALA A 407 4.19 11.66 4.99
C ALA A 407 5.69 11.79 5.31
N ILE A 408 6.52 11.90 4.27
CA ILE A 408 7.98 12.12 4.43
C ILE A 408 8.24 13.41 5.21
N ILE A 409 7.62 14.53 4.83
CA ILE A 409 7.82 15.82 5.48
C ILE A 409 7.45 15.75 6.98
N VAL A 410 6.28 15.21 7.29
CA VAL A 410 5.79 15.11 8.67
C VAL A 410 6.67 14.17 9.50
N LEU A 411 6.99 12.97 8.99
CA LEU A 411 7.84 12.01 9.70
C LEU A 411 9.24 12.54 9.94
N VAL A 412 9.87 13.16 8.93
CA VAL A 412 11.21 13.75 9.06
C VAL A 412 11.20 14.91 10.04
N THR A 413 10.22 15.80 9.95
CA THR A 413 10.12 16.98 10.83
C THR A 413 9.85 16.56 12.28
N ALA A 414 8.87 15.69 12.52
CA ALA A 414 8.54 15.19 13.86
C ALA A 414 9.72 14.44 14.48
N THR A 415 10.40 13.60 13.70
CA THR A 415 11.61 12.90 14.12
C THR A 415 12.73 13.87 14.48
N ALA A 416 13.00 14.87 13.65
CA ALA A 416 14.04 15.86 13.90
C ALA A 416 13.77 16.63 15.20
N LEU A 417 12.52 17.06 15.44
CA LEU A 417 12.11 17.72 16.68
C LEU A 417 12.34 16.83 17.91
N LEU A 418 11.96 15.54 17.84
CA LEU A 418 12.19 14.58 18.92
C LEU A 418 13.67 14.38 19.20
N ILE A 419 14.49 14.18 18.16
CA ILE A 419 15.94 14.00 18.31
C ILE A 419 16.60 15.25 18.90
N LEU A 420 16.25 16.45 18.40
CA LEU A 420 16.77 17.72 18.90
C LEU A 420 16.37 17.96 20.36
N GLY A 421 15.10 17.72 20.71
CA GLY A 421 14.59 17.82 22.07
C GLY A 421 15.33 16.86 23.01
N ASN A 422 15.59 15.64 22.55
CA ASN A 422 16.30 14.62 23.32
C ASN A 422 17.79 14.99 23.54
N ILE A 423 18.47 15.50 22.50
CA ILE A 423 19.84 16.03 22.60
C ILE A 423 19.89 17.20 23.59
N TRP A 424 18.94 18.13 23.51
CA TRP A 424 18.87 19.28 24.41
C TRP A 424 18.65 18.87 25.86
N TYR A 425 17.73 17.93 26.11
CA TYR A 425 17.47 17.39 27.43
C TYR A 425 18.71 16.69 28.02
N PHE A 426 19.39 15.84 27.25
CA PHE A 426 20.61 15.15 27.71
C PHE A 426 21.82 16.07 27.99
N LYS A 427 21.87 17.25 27.36
CA LYS A 427 22.89 18.25 27.68
C LYS A 427 22.68 18.89 29.04
N LYS A 428 21.42 19.19 29.39
CA LYS A 428 21.07 19.90 30.62
C LYS A 428 20.94 18.99 31.84
N LYS A 429 20.82 17.68 31.64
CA LYS A 429 20.68 16.72 32.72
C LYS A 429 22.03 16.49 33.41
N ASP A 430 22.09 16.89 34.68
CA ASP A 430 23.14 16.47 35.60
C ASP A 430 22.95 14.99 35.95
N LEU A 431 24.07 14.27 36.02
CA LEU A 431 24.14 12.80 36.11
C LEU A 431 24.90 12.34 37.35
#